data_AF-A0A960BTQ3-F1
#
_entry.id   AF-A0A960BTQ3-F1
#
_cell.length_a   1.000
_cell.length_b   1.000
_cell.length_c   1.000
_cell.angle_alpha   90.00
_cell.angle_beta   90.00
_cell.angle_gamma   90.00
#
_symmetry.space_group_name_H-M   'P 1'
#
loop_
_entity.id
_entity.type
_entity.pdbx_description
1 polymer ?
#
loop_
_entity_poly.entity_id
_entity_poly.type
_entity_poly.pdbx_seq_one_letter_code
_entity_poly.pdbx_strand_id
1 'polypeptide(L)'
;LIALLPVPAQMLGEYWGNPLAVSLFAVYASAVSGMEVVLIVVALRGRLFVAPPDRPFARQLILGSLSPMVVFLTSIPLAFASTTLALLWWLVGSVLAGWLLGRMNAVPPEDPAQAR
;
A
#
# COMPACT_ATOMS: atom_id res chain seq x y z
N LEU A 1 11.83 1.76 -7.40
CA LEU A 1 11.66 0.63 -6.46
C LEU A 1 11.26 -0.61 -7.24
N ILE A 2 10.03 -0.80 -7.69
CA ILE A 2 9.56 -2.01 -8.43
C ILE A 2 10.61 -2.86 -9.18
N ALA A 3 11.46 -2.28 -10.04
CA ALA A 3 12.56 -3.00 -10.71
C ALA A 3 13.50 -3.81 -9.80
N LEU A 4 13.73 -3.36 -8.56
CA LEU A 4 14.56 -4.04 -7.55
C LEU A 4 13.77 -5.00 -6.66
N LEU A 5 12.43 -5.10 -6.81
CA LEU A 5 11.56 -5.97 -6.00
C LEU A 5 11.99 -7.45 -6.01
N PRO A 6 12.55 -8.03 -7.10
CA PRO A 6 12.99 -9.42 -7.09
C PRO A 6 14.01 -9.74 -5.99
N VAL A 7 14.86 -8.78 -5.60
CA VAL A 7 15.90 -9.00 -4.58
C VAL A 7 15.31 -9.23 -3.17
N PRO A 8 14.54 -8.31 -2.58
CA PRO A 8 13.91 -8.56 -1.27
C PRO A 8 12.87 -9.68 -1.34
N ALA A 9 12.21 -9.91 -2.48
CA ALA A 9 11.28 -11.02 -2.64
C ALA A 9 11.99 -12.38 -2.58
N GLN A 10 13.15 -12.50 -3.23
CA GLN A 10 14.00 -13.69 -3.14
C GLN A 10 14.48 -13.92 -1.71
N MET A 11 14.99 -12.88 -1.04
CA MET A 11 15.42 -12.98 0.36
C MET A 11 14.30 -13.44 1.29
N LEU A 12 13.08 -12.92 1.10
CA LEU A 12 11.93 -13.38 1.86
C LEU A 12 11.61 -14.85 1.57
N GLY A 13 11.65 -15.28 0.30
CA GLY A 13 11.35 -16.65 -0.09
C GLY A 13 12.34 -17.68 0.49
N GLU A 14 13.63 -17.36 0.46
CA GLU A 14 14.69 -18.22 0.98
C GLU A 14 14.80 -18.18 2.51
N TYR A 15 14.52 -17.02 3.13
CA TYR A 15 14.77 -16.78 4.55
C TYR A 15 13.52 -16.29 5.31
N TRP A 16 12.33 -16.76 4.98
CA TRP A 16 11.08 -16.33 5.66
C TRP A 16 11.09 -16.58 7.17
N GLY A 17 11.87 -17.56 7.65
CA GLY A 17 12.08 -17.82 9.08
C GLY A 17 13.00 -16.80 9.78
N ASN A 18 13.66 -15.92 9.04
CA ASN A 18 14.54 -14.89 9.58
C ASN A 18 13.79 -13.55 9.69
N PRO A 19 13.65 -12.97 10.90
CA PRO A 19 12.93 -11.71 11.11
C PRO A 19 13.51 -10.53 10.32
N LEU A 20 14.83 -10.55 10.02
CA LEU A 20 15.46 -9.51 9.21
C LEU A 20 15.01 -9.56 7.75
N ALA A 21 14.86 -10.76 7.16
CA ALA A 21 14.39 -10.90 5.78
C ALA A 21 12.95 -10.40 5.64
N VAL A 22 12.08 -10.76 6.60
CA VAL A 22 10.69 -10.25 6.67
C VAL A 22 10.67 -8.73 6.80
N SER A 23 11.50 -8.18 7.69
CA SER A 23 11.57 -6.73 7.93
C SER A 23 12.08 -5.96 6.71
N LEU A 24 13.10 -6.48 6.02
CA LEU A 24 13.63 -5.87 4.80
C LEU A 24 12.57 -5.83 3.69
N PHE A 25 11.85 -6.93 3.48
CA PHE A 25 10.75 -6.95 2.53
C PHE A 25 9.64 -5.97 2.94
N ALA A 26 9.25 -5.95 4.21
CA ALA A 26 8.22 -5.06 4.73
C ALA A 26 8.58 -3.58 4.53
N VAL A 27 9.82 -3.18 4.84
CA VAL A 27 10.32 -1.82 4.59
C VAL A 27 10.28 -1.48 3.10
N TYR A 28 10.69 -2.42 2.26
CA TYR A 28 10.71 -2.23 0.82
C TYR A 28 9.30 -2.05 0.23
N ALA A 29 8.36 -2.93 0.60
CA ALA A 29 6.96 -2.84 0.21
C ALA A 29 6.32 -1.54 0.73
N SER A 30 6.65 -1.14 1.95
CA SER A 30 6.22 0.14 2.53
C SER A 30 6.73 1.34 1.75
N ALA A 31 7.98 1.30 1.27
CA ALA A 31 8.55 2.37 0.47
C ALA A 31 7.89 2.47 -0.93
N VAL A 32 7.53 1.33 -1.53
CA VAL A 32 6.77 1.30 -2.80
C VAL A 32 5.42 1.98 -2.63
N SER A 33 4.68 1.58 -1.61
CA SER A 33 3.36 2.13 -1.26
C SER A 33 3.43 3.62 -0.87
N GLY A 34 4.46 4.03 -0.13
CA GLY A 34 4.72 5.45 0.17
C GLY A 34 5.00 6.28 -1.08
N MET A 35 5.74 5.75 -2.06
CA MET A 35 6.00 6.44 -3.32
C MET A 35 4.72 6.63 -4.13
N GLU A 36 3.80 5.67 -4.11
CA GLU A 36 2.48 5.80 -4.73
C GLU A 36 1.69 6.95 -4.13
N VAL A 37 1.68 7.08 -2.80
CA VAL A 37 1.06 8.24 -2.11
C VAL A 37 1.71 9.55 -2.56
N VAL A 38 3.03 9.61 -2.68
CA VAL A 38 3.74 10.80 -3.17
C VAL A 38 3.30 11.15 -4.58
N LEU A 39 3.20 10.17 -5.49
CA LEU A 39 2.72 10.39 -6.86
C LEU A 39 1.29 10.95 -6.88
N ILE A 40 0.38 10.39 -6.08
CA ILE A 40 -0.99 10.88 -5.96
C ILE A 40 -1.01 12.32 -5.44
N VAL A 41 -0.25 12.63 -4.38
CA VAL A 41 -0.18 13.98 -3.80
C VAL A 41 0.38 14.99 -4.79
N VAL A 42 1.43 14.63 -5.54
CA VAL A 42 2.00 15.49 -6.59
C VAL A 42 0.99 15.71 -7.70
N ALA A 43 0.28 14.66 -8.14
CA ALA A 43 -0.75 14.76 -9.17
C ALA A 43 -1.93 15.64 -8.74
N LEU A 44 -2.38 15.54 -7.48
CA LEU A 44 -3.44 16.39 -6.93
C LEU A 44 -3.02 17.85 -6.86
N ARG A 45 -1.81 18.13 -6.37
CA ARG A 45 -1.27 19.50 -6.26
C ARG A 45 -1.03 20.13 -7.64
N GLY A 46 -0.56 19.33 -8.60
CA GLY A 46 -0.29 19.76 -9.97
C GLY A 46 -1.50 19.74 -10.90
N ARG A 47 -2.69 19.30 -10.44
CA ARG A 47 -3.90 19.10 -11.26
C ARG A 47 -3.63 18.23 -12.50
N LEU A 48 -2.87 17.14 -12.31
CA LEU A 48 -2.42 16.26 -13.40
C LEU A 48 -3.42 15.12 -13.71
N PHE A 49 -4.54 15.04 -12.99
CA PHE A 49 -5.59 14.06 -13.27
C PHE A 49 -6.41 14.47 -14.50
N VAL A 50 -6.67 13.51 -15.39
CA VAL A 50 -7.55 13.69 -16.57
C VAL A 50 -8.97 14.04 -16.13
N ALA A 51 -9.49 13.31 -15.14
CA ALA A 51 -10.74 13.60 -14.45
C ALA A 51 -10.42 13.99 -13.00
N PRO A 52 -10.55 15.28 -12.61
CA PRO A 52 -10.21 15.72 -11.26
C PRO A 52 -11.06 15.02 -10.21
N PRO A 53 -10.47 14.29 -9.25
CA PRO A 53 -11.22 13.64 -8.20
C PRO A 53 -11.78 14.67 -7.22
N ASP A 54 -12.96 14.36 -6.67
CA ASP A 54 -13.49 15.11 -5.55
C ASP A 54 -12.68 14.84 -4.26
N ARG A 55 -12.91 15.65 -3.22
CA ARG A 55 -12.20 15.50 -1.94
C ARG A 55 -12.35 14.12 -1.29
N PRO A 56 -13.55 13.50 -1.20
CA PRO A 56 -13.67 12.18 -0.60
C PRO A 56 -12.96 11.09 -1.41
N PHE A 57 -13.01 11.12 -2.75
CA PHE A 57 -12.29 10.16 -3.58
C PHE A 57 -10.78 10.36 -3.53
N ALA A 58 -10.29 11.60 -3.52
CA ALA A 58 -8.88 11.89 -3.31
C ALA A 58 -8.37 11.37 -1.96
N ARG A 59 -9.18 11.48 -0.89
CA ARG A 59 -8.85 10.91 0.42
C ARG A 59 -8.81 9.39 0.37
N GLN A 60 -9.75 8.75 -0.34
CA GLN A 60 -9.79 7.31 -0.51
C GLN A 60 -8.57 6.79 -1.28
N LEU A 61 -8.16 7.47 -2.35
CA LEU A 61 -6.93 7.18 -3.09
C LEU A 61 -5.72 7.19 -2.17
N ILE A 62 -5.53 8.27 -1.41
CA ILE A 62 -4.38 8.40 -0.49
C ILE A 62 -4.42 7.32 0.60
N LEU A 63 -5.56 7.13 1.27
CA LEU A 63 -5.69 6.13 2.34
C LEU A 63 -5.56 4.70 1.81
N GLY A 64 -6.06 4.46 0.60
CA GLY A 64 -5.92 3.19 -0.12
C GLY A 64 -4.45 2.86 -0.34
N SER A 65 -3.70 3.78 -0.94
CA SER A 65 -2.27 3.60 -1.20
C SER A 65 -1.42 3.64 0.07
N LEU A 66 -1.89 4.23 1.17
CA LEU A 66 -1.19 4.23 2.47
C LEU A 66 -1.41 2.91 3.24
N SER A 67 -2.49 2.19 2.95
CA SER A 67 -2.86 1.01 3.72
C SER A 67 -1.82 -0.12 3.71
N PRO A 68 -1.18 -0.47 2.58
CA PRO A 68 -0.14 -1.51 2.58
C PRO A 68 1.07 -1.06 3.38
N MET A 69 1.48 0.21 3.28
CA MET A 69 2.58 0.78 4.07
C MET A 69 2.36 0.58 5.58
N VAL A 70 1.17 0.87 6.09
CA VAL A 70 0.87 0.68 7.52
C VAL A 70 0.88 -0.80 7.89
N VAL A 71 0.28 -1.66 7.07
CA VAL A 71 0.24 -3.12 7.33
C VAL A 71 1.65 -3.72 7.37
N PHE A 72 2.51 -3.36 6.42
CA PHE A 72 3.88 -3.87 6.37
C PHE A 72 4.74 -3.31 7.51
N LEU A 73 4.70 -2.00 7.79
CA LEU A 73 5.47 -1.42 8.90
C LEU A 73 5.06 -2.00 10.25
N THR A 74 3.77 -2.21 10.48
CA THR A 74 3.27 -2.83 11.72
C THR A 74 3.61 -4.32 11.83
N SER A 75 3.93 -4.99 10.73
CA SER A 75 4.42 -6.38 10.76
C SER A 75 5.85 -6.52 11.25
N ILE A 76 6.66 -5.45 11.24
CA ILE A 76 8.06 -5.47 11.67
C ILE A 76 8.20 -5.92 13.13
N PRO A 77 7.54 -5.30 14.13
CA PRO A 77 7.62 -5.78 15.51
C PRO A 77 7.10 -7.21 15.66
N LEU A 78 6.09 -7.61 14.88
CA LEU A 78 5.58 -8.99 14.87
C LEU A 78 6.62 -9.98 14.37
N ALA A 79 7.45 -9.60 13.37
CA ALA A 79 8.46 -10.49 12.81
C ALA A 79 9.50 -10.92 13.86
N PHE A 80 9.89 -10.01 14.74
CA PHE A 80 10.82 -10.30 15.84
C PHE A 80 10.20 -11.15 16.96
N ALA A 81 8.87 -11.18 17.09
CA ALA A 81 8.17 -12.10 17.99
C ALA A 81 7.92 -13.47 17.35
N SER A 82 7.45 -13.49 16.10
CA SER A 82 7.24 -14.67 15.27
C SER A 82 7.06 -14.26 13.81
N THR A 83 7.92 -14.76 12.93
CA THR A 83 7.81 -14.51 11.49
C THR A 83 6.49 -15.03 10.91
N THR A 84 5.97 -16.15 11.41
CA THR A 84 4.65 -16.67 11.03
C THR A 84 3.53 -15.69 11.36
N LEU A 85 3.55 -15.07 12.56
CA LEU A 85 2.55 -14.06 12.92
C LEU A 85 2.64 -12.82 12.03
N ALA A 86 3.85 -12.40 11.67
CA ALA A 86 4.04 -11.28 10.74
C ALA A 86 3.45 -11.56 9.36
N LEU A 87 3.64 -12.77 8.82
CA LEU A 87 3.09 -13.17 7.54
C LEU A 87 1.55 -13.29 7.58
N LEU A 88 1.00 -13.89 8.64
CA LEU A 88 -0.44 -13.94 8.87
C LEU A 88 -1.05 -12.54 9.03
N TRP A 89 -0.30 -11.62 9.64
CA TRP A 89 -0.70 -10.23 9.78
C TRP A 89 -0.85 -9.53 8.43
N TRP A 90 -0.07 -9.88 7.40
CA TRP A 90 -0.28 -9.29 6.08
C TRP A 90 -1.65 -9.62 5.51
N LEU A 91 -2.14 -10.86 5.71
CA LEU A 91 -3.49 -11.25 5.31
C LEU A 91 -4.54 -10.50 6.14
N VAL A 92 -4.45 -10.59 7.47
CA VAL A 92 -5.44 -9.98 8.39
C VAL A 92 -5.47 -8.46 8.21
N GLY A 93 -4.31 -7.81 8.22
CA GLY A 93 -4.16 -6.38 8.04
C GLY A 93 -4.69 -5.90 6.70
N SER A 94 -4.43 -6.62 5.60
CA SER A 94 -4.95 -6.24 4.27
C SER A 94 -6.47 -6.38 4.18
N VAL A 95 -7.04 -7.45 4.76
CA VAL A 95 -8.51 -7.63 4.79
C VAL A 95 -9.17 -6.55 5.65
N LEU A 96 -8.62 -6.26 6.83
CA LEU A 96 -9.13 -5.19 7.70
C LEU A 96 -9.02 -3.82 7.04
N ALA A 97 -7.88 -3.52 6.39
CA ALA A 97 -7.70 -2.29 5.64
C ALA A 97 -8.71 -2.16 4.50
N GLY A 98 -8.88 -3.21 3.69
CA GLY A 98 -9.85 -3.22 2.60
C GLY A 98 -11.28 -3.03 3.10
N TRP A 99 -11.64 -3.68 4.21
CA TRP A 99 -12.95 -3.53 4.82
C TRP A 99 -13.18 -2.11 5.39
N LEU A 100 -12.19 -1.51 6.04
CA LEU A 100 -12.26 -0.14 6.55
C LEU A 100 -12.38 0.88 5.40
N LEU A 101 -11.59 0.69 4.34
CA LEU A 101 -11.64 1.54 3.15
C LEU A 101 -12.94 1.38 2.37
N GLY A 102 -13.49 0.17 2.28
CA GLY A 102 -14.75 -0.12 1.60
C GLY A 102 -15.97 0.52 2.26
N ARG A 103 -15.86 0.99 3.51
CA ARG A 103 -16.90 1.80 4.17
C ARG A 103 -16.90 3.26 3.72
N MET A 104 -15.90 3.69 2.95
CA MET A 104 -15.87 5.04 2.39
C MET A 104 -16.72 5.07 1.13
N ASN A 105 -17.81 5.84 1.16
CA ASN A 105 -18.60 6.15 -0.03
C ASN A 105 -17.90 7.25 -0.83
N ALA A 106 -16.95 6.88 -1.68
CA ALA A 106 -16.42 7.78 -2.69
C ALA A 106 -16.84 7.32 -4.08
N VAL A 107 -17.35 8.26 -4.87
CA VAL A 107 -17.79 8.01 -6.23
C VAL A 107 -16.61 8.31 -7.16
N PRO A 108 -16.23 7.39 -8.06
CA PRO A 108 -15.22 7.68 -9.07
C PRO A 108 -15.64 8.88 -9.93
N PRO A 109 -14.72 9.78 -10.28
CA PRO A 109 -15.03 10.87 -11.20
C PRO A 109 -15.44 10.33 -12.57
N GLU A 110 -16.40 10.98 -13.22
CA GLU A 110 -16.89 10.58 -14.53
C GLU A 110 -15.78 10.66 -15.58
N ASP A 111 -15.70 9.64 -16.44
CA ASP A 111 -14.70 9.58 -17.49
C ASP A 111 -15.08 10.56 -18.62
N PRO A 112 -14.23 11.57 -18.93
CA PRO A 112 -14.51 12.52 -19.99
C PRO A 112 -14.65 11.87 -21.38
N ALA A 113 -14.18 10.63 -21.57
CA ALA A 113 -14.40 9.88 -22.80
C ALA A 113 -15.84 9.35 -22.96
N GLN A 114 -16.59 9.19 -21.87
CA GLN A 114 -17.98 8.70 -21.89
C GLN A 114 -19.01 9.83 -22.05
N ALA A 115 -18.58 11.09 -21.92
CA ALA A 115 -19.41 12.29 -22.08
C ALA A 115 -19.47 12.85 -23.52
N ARG A 116 -18.85 12.16 -24.49
CA ARG A 116 -18.86 12.48 -25.93
C ARG A 116 -19.58 11.40 -26.71
#